data_AF-A0A2A4N3Q1-F1
#
_entry.id   AF-A0A2A4N3Q1-F1
#
_cell.length_a   1.000
_cell.length_b   1.000
_cell.length_c   1.000
_cell.angle_alpha   90.00
_cell.angle_beta   90.00
_cell.angle_gamma   90.00
#
_symmetry.space_group_name_H-M   'P 1'
#
loop_
_entity.id
_entity.type
_entity.pdbx_description
1 polymer ?
#
loop_
_entity_poly.entity_id
_entity_poly.type
_entity_poly.pdbx_seq_one_letter_code
_entity_poly.pdbx_strand_id
1 'polypeptide(L)'
;NGNTRNDHRPIMTVMASLLADAEKAYEAAEVGAANDVFSQKLLRYREDFIANMENPFGEPIQLEEALNKCWDILKRHFEPTETGLSKKLIEEYWERKQ
;
A
#
# COMPACT_ATOMS: atom_id res chain seq x y z
N ASN A 1 -9.17 20.09 12.57
CA ASN A 1 -10.55 19.57 12.40
C ASN A 1 -10.86 19.38 10.92
N GLY A 2 -11.01 18.12 10.48
CA GLY A 2 -12.32 17.74 9.95
C GLY A 2 -12.53 17.34 8.48
N ASN A 3 -11.60 17.49 7.53
CA ASN A 3 -11.99 17.44 6.10
C ASN A 3 -11.44 16.27 5.27
N THR A 4 -10.77 15.28 5.86
CA THR A 4 -10.33 14.09 5.12
C THR A 4 -10.91 12.84 5.75
N ARG A 5 -11.16 11.80 4.95
CA ARG A 5 -11.65 10.50 5.43
C ARG A 5 -10.80 9.96 6.59
N ASN A 6 -11.43 9.16 7.45
CA ASN A 6 -10.84 8.66 8.71
C ASN A 6 -9.65 7.70 8.49
N ASP A 7 -9.47 7.19 7.27
CA ASP A 7 -8.43 6.26 6.84
C ASP A 7 -7.16 6.95 6.33
N HIS A 8 -7.21 8.25 6.04
CA HIS A 8 -6.12 8.97 5.39
C HIS A 8 -4.76 8.80 6.10
N ARG A 9 -4.66 9.13 7.38
CA ARG A 9 -3.38 9.01 8.10
C ARG A 9 -2.96 7.54 8.33
N PRO A 10 -3.86 6.64 8.76
CA PRO A 10 -3.54 5.22 8.89
C PRO A 10 -3.01 4.60 7.60
N ILE A 11 -3.65 4.83 6.45
CA ILE A 11 -3.23 4.20 5.19
C ILE A 11 -1.87 4.69 4.73
N MET A 12 -1.62 6.00 4.82
CA MET A 12 -0.31 6.57 4.46
C MET A 12 0.80 6.01 5.34
N THR A 13 0.55 5.85 6.63
CA THR A 13 1.52 5.25 7.57
C THR A 13 1.87 3.82 7.17
N VAL A 14 0.85 3.01 6.88
CA VAL A 14 1.04 1.60 6.53
C VAL A 14 1.73 1.44 5.19
N MET A 15 1.34 2.21 4.17
CA MET A 15 1.99 2.17 2.86
C MET A 15 3.47 2.57 2.94
N ALA A 16 3.79 3.61 3.73
CA ALA A 16 5.18 4.02 3.94
C ALA A 16 5.99 2.94 4.68
N SER A 17 5.40 2.28 5.69
CA SER A 17 6.05 1.18 6.41
C SER A 17 6.33 0.00 5.49
N LEU A 18 5.32 -0.43 4.71
CA LEU A 18 5.46 -1.53 3.76
C LEU A 18 6.46 -1.20 2.65
N LEU A 19 6.55 0.07 2.23
CA LEU A 19 7.56 0.49 1.25
C LEU A 19 8.96 0.39 1.85
N ALA A 20 9.16 0.84 3.09
CA ALA A 20 10.46 0.70 3.76
C ALA A 20 10.89 -0.76 3.93
N ASP A 21 9.95 -1.67 4.18
CA ASP A 21 10.25 -3.11 4.21
C ASP A 21 10.51 -3.68 2.82
N ALA A 22 9.83 -3.16 1.79
CA ALA A 22 10.08 -3.54 0.42
C ALA A 22 11.44 -3.08 -0.12
N GLU A 23 11.96 -1.91 0.30
CA GLU A 23 13.32 -1.50 -0.01
C GLU A 23 14.35 -2.47 0.59
N LYS A 24 14.17 -2.90 1.84
CA LYS A 24 15.04 -3.92 2.45
C LYS A 24 14.97 -5.25 1.70
N ALA A 25 13.77 -5.67 1.29
CA ALA A 25 13.59 -6.88 0.50
C ALA A 25 14.26 -6.76 -0.88
N TYR A 26 14.23 -5.57 -1.49
CA TYR A 26 14.91 -5.28 -2.75
C TYR A 26 16.43 -5.40 -2.62
N GLU A 27 17.03 -4.77 -1.60
CA GLU A 27 18.47 -4.91 -1.31
C GLU A 27 18.86 -6.37 -1.05
N ALA A 28 18.04 -7.11 -0.30
CA ALA A 28 18.27 -8.54 -0.05
C ALA A 28 18.10 -9.40 -1.32
N ALA A 29 17.24 -9.00 -2.26
CA ALA A 29 17.06 -9.70 -3.53
C ALA A 29 18.29 -9.58 -4.42
N GLU A 30 19.00 -8.44 -4.40
CA GLU A 30 20.23 -8.22 -5.17
C GLU A 30 21.34 -9.22 -4.82
N VAL A 31 21.33 -9.75 -3.59
CA VAL A 31 22.26 -10.79 -3.12
C VAL A 31 21.63 -12.20 -3.05
N GLY A 32 20.40 -12.36 -3.57
CA GLY A 32 19.71 -13.65 -3.65
C GLY A 32 19.08 -14.16 -2.34
N ALA A 33 18.85 -13.28 -1.36
CA ALA A 33 18.35 -13.64 -0.02
C ALA A 33 16.83 -13.46 0.20
N ALA A 34 16.13 -12.75 -0.70
CA ALA A 34 14.70 -12.39 -0.55
C ALA A 34 13.73 -13.37 -1.27
N ASN A 35 13.77 -14.66 -0.91
CA ASN A 35 13.05 -15.71 -1.65
C ASN A 35 11.73 -16.16 -1.02
N ASP A 36 11.39 -15.69 0.19
CA ASP A 36 10.14 -16.06 0.85
C ASP A 36 8.92 -15.35 0.23
N VAL A 37 7.74 -15.91 0.46
CA VAL A 37 6.48 -15.44 -0.14
C VAL A 37 6.19 -13.97 0.21
N PHE A 38 6.48 -13.54 1.43
CA PHE A 38 6.19 -12.18 1.86
C PHE A 38 7.16 -11.18 1.23
N SER A 39 8.44 -11.50 1.18
CA SER A 39 9.43 -10.70 0.43
C SER A 39 9.02 -10.54 -1.05
N GLN A 40 8.53 -11.60 -1.69
CA GLN A 40 8.04 -11.53 -3.07
C GLN A 40 6.80 -10.63 -3.22
N LYS A 41 5.89 -10.61 -2.24
CA LYS A 41 4.77 -9.65 -2.20
C LYS A 41 5.27 -8.20 -2.07
N LEU A 42 6.23 -7.96 -1.18
CA LEU A 42 6.84 -6.64 -0.97
C LEU A 42 7.49 -6.10 -2.25
N LEU A 43 8.25 -6.93 -2.97
CA LEU A 43 8.89 -6.54 -4.23
C LEU A 43 7.86 -6.12 -5.29
N ARG A 44 6.77 -6.88 -5.44
CA ARG A 44 5.67 -6.55 -6.37
C ARG A 44 4.92 -5.29 -5.94
N TYR A 45 4.68 -5.13 -4.65
CA TYR A 45 4.07 -3.93 -4.09
C TYR A 45 4.91 -2.69 -4.40
N ARG A 46 6.24 -2.77 -4.24
CA ARG A 46 7.16 -1.67 -4.54
C ARG A 46 7.08 -1.24 -6.01
N GLU A 47 7.13 -2.20 -6.94
CA GLU A 47 7.02 -1.92 -8.37
C GLU A 47 5.70 -1.20 -8.71
N ASP A 48 4.58 -1.69 -8.17
CA ASP A 48 3.25 -1.10 -8.39
C ASP A 48 3.11 0.27 -7.71
N PHE A 49 3.68 0.45 -6.52
CA PHE A 49 3.72 1.72 -5.81
C PHE A 49 4.46 2.78 -6.62
N ILE A 50 5.67 2.49 -7.10
CA ILE A 50 6.47 3.43 -7.91
C ILE A 50 5.71 3.77 -9.21
N ALA A 51 5.15 2.77 -9.88
CA ALA A 51 4.43 2.95 -11.14
C ALA A 51 3.14 3.78 -11.02
N ASN A 52 2.44 3.71 -9.88
CA ASN A 52 1.11 4.35 -9.72
C ASN A 52 1.11 5.59 -8.82
N MET A 53 2.01 5.68 -7.85
CA MET A 53 2.03 6.73 -6.84
C MET A 53 3.17 7.73 -7.03
N GLU A 54 4.36 7.27 -7.43
CA GLU A 54 5.53 8.15 -7.62
C GLU A 54 5.64 8.73 -9.03
N ASN A 55 5.08 8.05 -10.04
CA ASN A 55 5.14 8.49 -11.43
C ASN A 55 3.74 8.87 -11.98
N PRO A 56 3.09 9.92 -11.45
CA PRO A 56 1.76 10.31 -11.90
C PRO A 56 1.83 10.89 -13.32
N PHE A 57 1.51 10.07 -14.32
CA PHE A 57 1.13 10.55 -15.66
C PHE A 57 -0.37 10.84 -15.65
N GLY A 58 -0.79 12.08 -15.36
CA GLY A 58 -2.21 12.41 -15.45
C GLY A 58 -2.63 13.75 -14.85
N GLU A 59 -3.93 14.02 -14.97
CA GLU A 59 -4.63 15.15 -14.35
C GLU A 59 -4.64 15.03 -12.81
N PRO A 60 -4.76 16.14 -12.07
CA PRO A 60 -4.87 16.12 -10.61
C PRO A 60 -6.03 15.23 -10.14
N ILE A 61 -5.75 14.22 -9.32
CA ILE A 61 -6.77 13.36 -8.71
C ILE A 61 -7.30 13.95 -7.40
N GLN A 62 -8.59 13.72 -7.12
CA GLN A 62 -9.17 14.10 -5.83
C GLN A 62 -8.62 13.23 -4.69
N LEU A 63 -8.52 13.80 -3.49
CA LEU A 63 -7.96 13.09 -2.33
C LEU A 63 -8.69 11.77 -2.04
N GLU A 64 -10.02 11.71 -2.14
CA GLU A 64 -10.77 10.48 -1.89
C GLU A 64 -10.46 9.38 -2.91
N GLU A 65 -10.24 9.76 -4.16
CA GLU A 65 -9.84 8.83 -5.22
C GLU A 65 -8.41 8.33 -5.00
N ALA A 66 -7.50 9.20 -4.57
CA ALA A 66 -6.15 8.80 -4.16
C ALA A 66 -6.19 7.78 -3.02
N LEU A 67 -7.02 8.01 -1.99
CA LEU A 67 -7.18 7.09 -0.87
C LEU A 67 -7.77 5.74 -1.32
N ASN A 68 -8.70 5.74 -2.27
CA ASN A 68 -9.23 4.51 -2.86
C ASN A 68 -8.14 3.72 -3.60
N LYS A 69 -7.32 4.40 -4.42
CA LYS A 69 -6.18 3.77 -5.10
C LYS A 69 -5.18 3.18 -4.10
N CYS A 70 -4.92 3.87 -2.98
CA CYS A 70 -4.08 3.34 -1.90
C CYS A 70 -4.62 2.01 -1.37
N TRP A 71 -5.92 1.92 -1.09
CA TRP A 71 -6.54 0.66 -0.65
C TRP A 71 -6.46 -0.42 -1.71
N ASP A 72 -6.68 -0.08 -2.98
CA ASP A 72 -6.63 -1.05 -4.08
C ASP A 72 -5.21 -1.59 -4.32
N ILE A 73 -4.17 -0.76 -4.16
CA ILE A 73 -2.78 -1.23 -4.18
C ILE A 73 -2.56 -2.21 -3.02
N LEU A 74 -2.98 -1.87 -1.79
CA LEU A 74 -2.80 -2.77 -0.64
C LEU A 74 -3.50 -4.12 -0.84
N LYS A 75 -4.76 -4.12 -1.31
CA LYS A 75 -5.53 -5.35 -1.58
C LYS A 75 -4.94 -6.22 -2.68
N ARG A 76 -4.25 -5.63 -3.64
CA ARG A 76 -3.63 -6.37 -4.75
C ARG A 76 -2.45 -7.23 -4.29
N HIS A 77 -1.74 -6.81 -3.24
CA HIS A 77 -0.49 -7.44 -2.82
C HIS A 77 -0.55 -8.11 -1.44
N PHE A 78 -1.44 -7.65 -0.57
CA PHE A 78 -1.49 -8.07 0.84
C PHE A 78 -2.87 -8.55 1.26
N GLU A 79 -2.89 -9.32 2.34
CA GLU A 79 -4.08 -9.65 3.13
C GLU A 79 -4.29 -8.60 4.23
N PRO A 80 -5.52 -8.43 4.75
CA PRO A 80 -5.78 -7.50 5.86
C PRO A 80 -4.82 -7.68 7.04
N THR A 81 -4.56 -8.93 7.39
CA THR A 81 -3.71 -9.34 8.52
C THR A 81 -2.25 -8.98 8.33
N GLU A 82 -1.80 -8.75 7.09
CA GLU A 82 -0.42 -8.40 6.75
C GLU A 82 -0.17 -6.88 6.84
N THR A 83 -1.22 -6.05 6.88
CA THR A 83 -1.10 -4.59 6.84
C THR A 83 -0.99 -3.92 8.22
N GLY A 84 -1.32 -4.63 9.30
CA GLY A 84 -1.38 -4.06 10.65
C GLY A 84 -2.49 -3.01 10.86
N LEU A 85 -3.40 -2.82 9.90
CA LEU A 85 -4.51 -1.89 10.00
C LEU A 85 -5.54 -2.35 11.04
N SER A 86 -6.18 -1.40 11.72
CA SER A 86 -7.22 -1.72 12.70
C SER A 86 -8.41 -2.43 12.06
N LYS A 87 -9.02 -3.36 12.79
CA LYS A 87 -10.21 -4.11 12.33
C LYS A 87 -11.30 -3.20 11.78
N LYS A 88 -11.56 -2.06 12.44
CA LYS A 88 -12.55 -1.07 12.00
C LYS A 88 -12.29 -0.57 10.59
N LEU A 89 -11.03 -0.21 10.28
CA LEU A 89 -10.66 0.28 8.94
C LEU A 89 -10.73 -0.82 7.89
N ILE A 90 -10.32 -2.05 8.25
CA ILE A 90 -10.45 -3.21 7.37
C ILE A 90 -11.91 -3.46 7.03
N GLU A 91 -12.80 -3.50 8.01
CA GLU A 91 -14.25 -3.69 7.80
C GLU A 91 -14.86 -2.57 6.94
N GLU A 92 -14.40 -1.32 7.14
CA GLU A 92 -14.96 -0.15 6.46
C GLU A 92 -14.48 -0.02 5.00
N TYR A 93 -13.25 -0.44 4.68
CA TYR A 93 -12.61 -0.14 3.40
C TYR A 93 -12.05 -1.34 2.63
N TRP A 94 -11.80 -2.48 3.28
CA TRP A 94 -11.18 -3.64 2.62
C TRP A 94 -12.12 -4.35 1.64
N GLU A 95 -13.39 -4.53 2.03
CA GLU A 95 -14.38 -5.24 1.20
C GLU A 95 -15.23 -4.30 0.32
N ARG A 96 -14.99 -2.98 0.40
CA ARG A 96 -15.64 -2.04 -0.52
C ARG A 96 -15.26 -2.39 -1.95
N LYS A 97 -16.25 -2.82 -2.74
CA LYS A 97 -16.17 -2.79 -4.20
C LYS A 97 -16.14 -1.32 -4.59
N GLN A 98 -15.03 -0.90 -5.20
CA GLN A 98 -14.90 0.40 -5.85
C GLN A 98 -15.88 0.46 -7.04
#